data_AF-A0A3M2DNT2-F1
#
_entry.id   AF-A0A3M2DNT2-F1
#
_cell.length_a   1.000
_cell.length_b   1.000
_cell.length_c   1.000
_cell.angle_alpha   90.00
_cell.angle_beta   90.00
_cell.angle_gamma   90.00
#
_symmetry.space_group_name_H-M   'P 1'
#
loop_
_entity.id
_entity.type
_entity.pdbx_description
1 polymer ?
#
loop_
_entity_poly.entity_id
_entity_poly.type
_entity_poly.pdbx_seq_one_letter_code
_entity_poly.pdbx_strand_id
1 'polypeptide(L)'
;MTQAEACAGRMCGDVDDGCGGTLTCGDCGAGQVCDVDAFGGGTGTCVDCLTCEEYGAMVGGQACGMPAATCGVDCGTCMASGEGCSDGSIAPANVCVACTTCADLGGPGVACGTPPDGCGGTLMCGDCGAGQVCDVDGRFGGPPNRCVTCRTCADIAGGGQACGMADNGCGEILSCGDCTGGQVCGDGVVGPPNVCVDPPAGPTAAGDVVITEIMRDPKVVVDADGEWFELYNPTTTAFDLEGCTISDDGMDSHVIDTGGAGLIIGAGGTLVLGNNMNYDTNGHVPVSYQYDGVTLANSSDELVISCGGTEIARVNYGTGFPTVAGASMNLDKFVLDETANDSAANWCPTLQQINGDPALDRGTPSMENEACPVANCTLSMEDSATCPAADFSDPANAPCGVILLLAGLPCPATPTGNCGGSGDALGGVSILEFARPVTVVDVVFATEVTGASATMTFYDAFGTPVGEVTANGACDGLSSPATSQHVVLAGPAVSAQVTGPAWIDDLVINPPM
;
A
#
# COMPACT_ATOMS: atom_id res chain seq x y z
N MET A 1 17.70 -11.11 25.80
CA MET A 1 19.09 -10.65 25.69
C MET A 1 19.78 -10.86 27.03
N THR A 2 21.03 -11.30 27.10
CA THR A 2 21.77 -11.40 28.37
C THR A 2 22.32 -10.03 28.79
N GLN A 3 22.57 -9.79 30.09
CA GLN A 3 23.14 -8.52 30.58
C GLN A 3 24.43 -8.11 29.84
N ALA A 4 25.30 -9.08 29.52
CA ALA A 4 26.54 -8.81 28.78
C ALA A 4 26.29 -8.34 27.34
N GLU A 5 25.24 -8.87 26.69
CA GLU A 5 24.82 -8.46 25.34
C GLU A 5 24.11 -7.11 25.37
N ALA A 6 23.26 -6.86 26.37
CA ALA A 6 22.54 -5.59 26.53
C ALA A 6 23.47 -4.43 26.89
N CYS A 7 24.48 -4.67 27.73
CA CYS A 7 25.43 -3.66 28.12
C CYS A 7 26.46 -3.33 27.03
N ALA A 8 26.66 -4.20 26.04
CA ALA A 8 27.45 -3.93 24.82
C ALA A 8 28.81 -3.21 25.04
N GLY A 9 29.50 -3.47 26.16
CA GLY A 9 30.77 -2.83 26.51
C GLY A 9 30.68 -1.58 27.40
N ARG A 10 29.49 -1.18 27.86
CA ARG A 10 29.30 -0.18 28.92
C ARG A 10 29.81 -0.70 30.27
N MET A 11 30.50 0.18 30.99
CA MET A 11 31.05 -0.04 32.33
C MET A 11 30.11 0.42 33.45
N CYS A 12 29.11 1.23 33.12
CA CYS A 12 28.12 1.75 34.06
C CYS A 12 26.82 2.17 33.34
N GLY A 13 25.77 2.48 34.11
CA GLY A 13 24.52 3.10 33.63
C GLY A 13 23.46 2.10 33.19
N ASP A 14 22.25 2.57 32.93
CA ASP A 14 21.11 1.71 32.59
C ASP A 14 20.93 1.55 31.08
N VAL A 15 20.50 0.36 30.66
CA VAL A 15 20.11 0.03 29.28
C VAL A 15 18.74 -0.63 29.26
N ASP A 16 18.00 -0.48 28.16
CA ASP A 16 16.73 -1.18 27.95
C ASP A 16 16.99 -2.68 27.77
N ASP A 17 16.18 -3.53 28.41
CA ASP A 17 16.28 -4.99 28.30
C ASP A 17 15.61 -5.57 27.04
N GLY A 18 14.98 -4.71 26.22
CA GLY A 18 14.23 -5.05 25.01
C GLY A 18 12.81 -5.55 25.28
N CYS A 19 12.38 -5.55 26.55
CA CYS A 19 11.06 -5.99 27.01
C CYS A 19 10.33 -4.86 27.78
N GLY A 20 10.82 -3.63 27.73
CA GLY A 20 10.28 -2.47 28.45
C GLY A 20 10.73 -2.37 29.91
N GLY A 21 11.75 -3.14 30.31
CA GLY A 21 12.45 -3.01 31.58
C GLY A 21 13.84 -2.37 31.42
N THR A 22 14.47 -2.01 32.53
CA THR A 22 15.84 -1.47 32.56
C THR A 22 16.79 -2.41 33.27
N LEU A 23 18.00 -2.50 32.73
CA LEU A 23 19.08 -3.33 33.23
C LEU A 23 20.34 -2.49 33.45
N THR A 24 20.90 -2.54 34.67
CA THR A 24 22.05 -1.72 35.06
C THR A 24 23.38 -2.40 34.68
N CYS A 25 24.26 -1.65 34.02
CA CYS A 25 25.54 -2.11 33.49
C CYS A 25 26.71 -1.79 34.42
N GLY A 26 26.63 -2.17 35.70
CA GLY A 26 27.68 -1.91 36.68
C GLY A 26 27.64 -0.50 37.27
N ASP A 27 28.53 -0.25 38.23
CA ASP A 27 28.61 1.00 38.99
C ASP A 27 30.04 1.58 38.92
N CYS A 28 30.13 2.91 38.97
CA CYS A 28 31.42 3.58 39.00
C CYS A 28 32.05 3.60 40.39
N GLY A 29 33.39 3.66 40.42
CA GLY A 29 34.16 3.75 41.65
C GLY A 29 33.95 5.07 42.39
N ALA A 30 34.45 5.15 43.63
CA ALA A 30 34.37 6.39 44.42
C ALA A 30 35.08 7.55 43.69
N GLY A 31 34.37 8.67 43.53
CA GLY A 31 34.90 9.86 42.83
C GLY A 31 34.70 9.82 41.31
N GLN A 32 33.85 8.93 40.81
CA GLN A 32 33.52 8.81 39.38
C GLN A 32 32.01 8.80 39.17
N VAL A 33 31.57 9.29 38.01
CA VAL A 33 30.19 9.22 37.55
C VAL A 33 30.09 8.38 36.30
N CYS A 34 28.90 7.86 36.04
CA CYS A 34 28.64 7.27 34.74
C CYS A 34 28.41 8.35 33.70
N ASP A 35 29.22 8.35 32.65
CA ASP A 35 29.11 9.24 31.51
C ASP A 35 27.92 8.82 30.63
N VAL A 36 26.71 9.25 30.99
CA VAL A 36 25.49 8.94 30.22
C VAL A 36 25.26 9.91 29.05
N ASP A 37 25.80 11.12 29.13
CA ASP A 37 25.61 12.18 28.13
C ASP A 37 26.87 12.47 27.27
N ALA A 38 27.87 11.58 27.32
CA ALA A 38 29.11 11.63 26.55
C ALA A 38 30.01 12.87 26.80
N PHE A 39 30.29 13.17 28.06
CA PHE A 39 31.19 14.21 28.58
C PHE A 39 32.70 13.96 28.28
N GLY A 40 33.02 13.14 27.28
CA GLY A 40 34.39 12.91 26.78
C GLY A 40 34.96 11.50 27.00
N GLY A 41 34.30 10.64 27.79
CA GLY A 41 34.66 9.22 27.95
C GLY A 41 33.91 8.29 27.00
N GLY A 42 32.73 8.73 26.55
CA GLY A 42 31.80 7.96 25.73
C GLY A 42 30.69 7.36 26.57
N THR A 43 29.50 7.21 26.00
CA THR A 43 28.30 6.79 26.73
C THR A 43 28.49 5.46 27.47
N GLY A 44 28.22 5.44 28.77
CA GLY A 44 28.34 4.27 29.64
C GLY A 44 29.75 3.98 30.13
N THR A 45 30.65 4.96 30.13
CA THR A 45 31.99 4.86 30.74
C THR A 45 32.07 5.58 32.08
N CYS A 46 32.95 5.13 32.98
CA CYS A 46 33.18 5.84 34.24
C CYS A 46 34.21 6.94 34.04
N VAL A 47 33.82 8.17 34.34
CA VAL A 47 34.66 9.36 34.25
C VAL A 47 34.79 10.00 35.64
N ASP A 48 35.94 10.63 35.90
CA ASP A 48 36.18 11.31 37.17
C ASP A 48 35.21 12.49 37.36
N CYS A 49 34.78 12.75 38.61
CA CYS A 49 33.90 13.89 38.90
C CYS A 49 34.55 15.20 38.43
N LEU A 50 33.80 16.02 37.71
CA LEU A 50 34.23 17.38 37.39
C LEU A 50 34.00 18.30 38.60
N THR A 51 34.88 19.29 38.75
CA THR A 51 34.55 20.48 39.54
C THR A 51 33.53 21.34 38.79
N CYS A 52 32.82 22.21 39.51
CA CYS A 52 31.88 23.16 38.89
C CYS A 52 32.55 24.09 37.87
N GLU A 53 33.83 24.42 38.06
CA GLU A 53 34.60 25.25 37.13
C GLU A 53 34.95 24.49 35.84
N GLU A 54 35.37 23.22 35.96
CA GLU A 54 35.64 22.36 34.81
C GLU A 54 34.37 22.06 34.01
N TYR A 55 33.26 21.77 34.70
CA TYR A 55 31.96 21.60 34.06
C TYR A 55 31.52 22.88 33.33
N GLY A 56 31.59 24.04 34.01
CA GLY A 56 31.24 25.33 33.43
C GLY A 56 32.08 25.67 32.19
N ALA A 57 33.39 25.42 32.24
CA ALA A 57 34.28 25.60 31.09
C ALA A 57 33.92 24.69 29.91
N MET A 58 33.46 23.47 30.18
CA MET A 58 33.03 22.50 29.17
C MET A 58 31.72 22.92 28.49
N VAL A 59 30.71 23.35 29.26
CA VAL A 59 29.40 23.76 28.71
C VAL A 59 29.35 25.23 28.26
N GLY A 60 30.44 25.97 28.47
CA GLY A 60 30.59 27.35 27.99
C GLY A 60 29.88 28.41 28.83
N GLY A 61 29.77 28.21 30.15
CA GLY A 61 29.11 29.17 31.06
C GLY A 61 29.34 28.88 32.54
N GLN A 62 28.70 29.66 33.42
CA GLN A 62 28.74 29.40 34.85
C GLN A 62 27.89 28.15 35.16
N ALA A 63 28.47 27.13 35.81
CA ALA A 63 27.71 25.98 36.30
C ALA A 63 26.78 26.36 37.46
N CYS A 64 25.63 25.69 37.58
CA CYS A 64 24.64 25.92 38.62
C CYS A 64 23.86 24.65 38.99
N GLY A 65 23.21 24.65 40.16
CA GLY A 65 22.48 23.50 40.66
C GLY A 65 23.40 22.29 40.86
N MET A 66 22.88 21.07 40.65
CA MET A 66 23.63 19.83 40.84
C MET A 66 23.82 19.09 39.50
N PRO A 67 24.80 19.46 38.66
CA PRO A 67 25.10 18.69 37.46
C PRO A 67 25.48 17.25 37.82
N ALA A 68 24.97 16.27 37.07
CA ALA A 68 25.31 14.87 37.30
C ALA A 68 26.84 14.63 37.23
N ALA A 69 27.52 15.33 36.33
CA ALA A 69 28.98 15.26 36.12
C ALA A 69 29.82 15.68 37.33
N THR A 70 29.26 16.38 38.32
CA THR A 70 29.98 16.85 39.51
C THR A 70 29.79 15.93 40.72
N CYS A 71 29.29 14.71 40.52
CA CYS A 71 28.98 13.76 41.61
C CYS A 71 28.01 14.32 42.66
N GLY A 72 27.05 15.14 42.21
CA GLY A 72 26.04 15.76 43.07
C GLY A 72 26.54 16.96 43.89
N VAL A 73 27.70 17.53 43.54
CA VAL A 73 28.15 18.80 44.11
C VAL A 73 27.26 19.93 43.58
N ASP A 74 26.64 20.68 44.51
CA ASP A 74 25.86 21.87 44.20
C ASP A 74 26.78 23.03 43.80
N CYS A 75 26.73 23.42 42.53
CA CYS A 75 27.45 24.53 41.93
C CYS A 75 26.82 25.90 42.26
N GLY A 76 25.76 25.94 43.07
CA GLY A 76 25.12 27.14 43.55
C GLY A 76 24.13 27.72 42.54
N THR A 77 23.81 29.01 42.73
CA THR A 77 22.83 29.74 41.92
C THR A 77 23.51 30.72 40.97
N CYS A 78 22.78 31.14 39.94
CA CYS A 78 23.27 32.10 38.97
C CYS A 78 23.42 33.49 39.59
N MET A 79 24.58 34.12 39.37
CA MET A 79 24.94 35.37 40.05
C MET A 79 24.46 36.61 39.29
N ALA A 80 24.24 36.51 37.98
CA ALA A 80 23.73 37.61 37.18
C ALA A 80 22.21 37.76 37.34
N SER A 81 21.74 39.00 37.41
CA SER A 81 20.31 39.30 37.52
C SER A 81 19.59 38.89 36.24
N GLY A 82 18.54 38.06 36.36
CA GLY A 82 17.73 37.59 35.22
C GLY A 82 18.20 36.28 34.61
N GLU A 83 19.25 35.66 35.16
CA GLU A 83 19.65 34.30 34.80
C GLU A 83 19.05 33.28 35.76
N GLY A 84 18.77 32.09 35.24
CA GLY A 84 18.42 30.91 36.00
C GLY A 84 19.21 29.71 35.53
N CYS A 85 19.01 28.59 36.23
CA CYS A 85 19.74 27.38 35.95
C CYS A 85 19.03 26.56 34.88
N SER A 86 19.64 26.41 33.71
CA SER A 86 19.02 25.73 32.57
C SER A 86 18.59 24.30 32.93
N ASP A 87 17.38 23.93 32.50
CA ASP A 87 16.88 22.55 32.59
C ASP A 87 17.29 21.66 31.40
N GLY A 88 18.03 22.23 30.44
CA GLY A 88 18.46 21.54 29.21
C GLY A 88 17.66 21.93 27.96
N SER A 89 16.54 22.64 28.10
CA SER A 89 15.66 22.95 26.96
C SER A 89 16.10 24.16 26.11
N ILE A 90 16.83 25.12 26.71
CA ILE A 90 17.26 26.36 26.03
C ILE A 90 18.79 26.55 25.99
N ALA A 91 19.51 25.80 26.83
CA ALA A 91 20.96 25.70 26.89
C ALA A 91 21.31 24.34 27.53
N PRO A 92 22.57 23.87 27.48
CA PRO A 92 22.97 22.67 28.23
C PRO A 92 22.46 22.71 29.68
N ALA A 93 22.00 21.59 30.21
CA ALA A 93 21.48 21.54 31.57
C ALA A 93 22.52 22.05 32.58
N ASN A 94 22.07 22.61 33.71
CA ASN A 94 22.94 23.07 34.79
C ASN A 94 23.95 24.17 34.41
N VAL A 95 23.68 24.94 33.36
CA VAL A 95 24.40 26.18 33.04
C VAL A 95 23.53 27.40 33.28
N CYS A 96 24.13 28.49 33.77
CA CYS A 96 23.45 29.77 33.91
C CYS A 96 23.15 30.39 32.55
N VAL A 97 21.88 30.68 32.31
CA VAL A 97 21.38 31.27 31.08
C VAL A 97 20.25 32.25 31.40
N ALA A 98 20.03 33.23 30.53
CA ALA A 98 18.82 34.04 30.59
C ALA A 98 17.60 33.15 30.34
N CYS A 99 16.69 33.08 31.32
CA CYS A 99 15.48 32.28 31.18
C CYS A 99 14.57 32.89 30.12
N THR A 100 13.85 32.01 29.41
CA THR A 100 12.88 32.42 28.41
C THR A 100 11.82 33.29 29.05
N THR A 101 11.44 34.39 28.40
CA THR A 101 10.32 35.22 28.82
C THR A 101 9.16 35.08 27.82
N CYS A 102 7.96 35.50 28.23
CA CYS A 102 6.84 35.56 27.28
C CYS A 102 7.13 36.47 26.07
N ALA A 103 8.01 37.47 26.22
CA ALA A 103 8.41 38.34 25.11
C ALA A 103 9.27 37.58 24.08
N ASP A 104 10.15 36.69 24.53
CA ASP A 104 10.97 35.85 23.65
C ASP A 104 10.12 34.83 22.89
N LEU A 105 8.97 34.44 23.46
CA LEU A 105 7.96 33.60 22.80
C LEU A 105 7.03 34.37 21.84
N GLY A 106 7.29 35.66 21.59
CA GLY A 106 6.50 36.52 20.70
C GLY A 106 5.58 37.52 21.40
N GLY A 107 5.54 37.50 22.74
CA GLY A 107 4.79 38.43 23.55
C GLY A 107 3.32 38.04 23.79
N PRO A 108 2.58 38.89 24.53
CA PRO A 108 1.16 38.66 24.84
C PRO A 108 0.32 38.55 23.56
N GLY A 109 -0.55 37.55 23.50
CA GLY A 109 -1.40 37.28 22.34
C GLY A 109 -0.74 36.47 21.22
N VAL A 110 0.56 36.16 21.35
CA VAL A 110 1.27 35.17 20.53
C VAL A 110 1.60 33.94 21.37
N ALA A 111 2.20 34.16 22.54
CA ALA A 111 2.38 33.14 23.57
C ALA A 111 1.23 33.15 24.56
N CYS A 112 0.87 31.99 25.10
CA CYS A 112 -0.28 31.85 26.01
C CYS A 112 -0.11 30.71 27.03
N GLY A 113 -0.92 30.75 28.08
CA GLY A 113 -0.92 29.73 29.12
C GLY A 113 0.37 29.76 29.95
N THR A 114 0.84 28.58 30.34
CA THR A 114 1.99 28.43 31.26
C THR A 114 3.15 27.63 30.67
N PRO A 115 3.85 28.16 29.64
CA PRO A 115 5.00 27.48 29.07
C PRO A 115 6.16 27.39 30.07
N PRO A 116 7.05 26.39 29.97
CA PRO A 116 8.31 26.37 30.70
C PRO A 116 9.19 27.59 30.35
N ASP A 117 9.94 28.10 31.32
CA ASP A 117 10.92 29.17 31.10
C ASP A 117 12.31 28.65 30.66
N GLY A 118 12.49 27.32 30.65
CA GLY A 118 13.75 26.64 30.35
C GLY A 118 14.79 26.67 31.46
N CYS A 119 14.40 27.16 32.63
CA CYS A 119 15.19 27.20 33.87
C CYS A 119 14.52 26.39 34.99
N GLY A 120 13.66 25.42 34.64
CA GLY A 120 12.86 24.64 35.58
C GLY A 120 11.66 25.40 36.19
N GLY A 121 11.38 26.63 35.75
CA GLY A 121 10.20 27.41 36.12
C GLY A 121 9.12 27.41 35.04
N THR A 122 7.99 28.05 35.36
CA THR A 122 6.90 28.27 34.40
C THR A 122 6.60 29.75 34.23
N LEU A 123 6.30 30.13 33.00
CA LEU A 123 5.84 31.46 32.63
C LEU A 123 4.32 31.56 32.77
N MET A 124 3.79 32.79 32.75
CA MET A 124 2.35 33.07 32.72
C MET A 124 2.10 34.06 31.58
N CYS A 125 1.89 33.56 30.36
CA CYS A 125 1.83 34.38 29.15
C CYS A 125 0.41 34.88 28.81
N GLY A 126 -0.55 34.65 29.71
CA GLY A 126 -1.92 35.13 29.58
C GLY A 126 -2.75 34.32 28.58
N ASP A 127 -3.92 34.86 28.25
CA ASP A 127 -4.88 34.22 27.36
C ASP A 127 -4.80 34.78 25.94
N CYS A 128 -5.36 34.04 24.99
CA CYS A 128 -5.44 34.46 23.60
C CYS A 128 -6.58 35.46 23.37
N GLY A 129 -6.49 36.17 22.24
CA GLY A 129 -7.53 37.12 21.82
C GLY A 129 -8.85 36.44 21.45
N ALA A 130 -9.89 37.25 21.20
CA ALA A 130 -11.18 36.73 20.75
C ALA A 130 -11.04 35.94 19.43
N GLY A 131 -11.66 34.76 19.36
CA GLY A 131 -11.57 33.86 18.20
C GLY A 131 -10.27 33.04 18.13
N GLN A 132 -9.49 33.02 19.20
CA GLN A 132 -8.25 32.26 19.28
C GLN A 132 -8.28 31.28 20.47
N VAL A 133 -7.59 30.16 20.32
CA VAL A 133 -7.40 29.16 21.38
C VAL A 133 -5.91 29.02 21.67
N CYS A 134 -5.58 28.79 22.94
CA CYS A 134 -4.21 28.49 23.32
C CYS A 134 -3.89 27.02 23.02
N ASP A 135 -3.01 26.78 22.05
CA ASP A 135 -2.51 25.45 21.73
C ASP A 135 -1.46 25.03 22.75
N VAL A 136 -1.91 24.54 23.91
CA VAL A 136 -1.03 24.16 25.02
C VAL A 136 -0.11 23.00 24.69
N ASP A 137 -0.47 22.16 23.72
CA ASP A 137 0.21 20.89 23.42
C ASP A 137 0.84 20.85 22.01
N GLY A 138 0.66 21.89 21.20
CA GLY A 138 1.13 21.92 19.80
C GLY A 138 0.29 21.05 18.85
N ARG A 139 -0.99 20.81 19.17
CA ARG A 139 -1.88 19.92 18.42
C ARG A 139 -2.31 20.51 17.07
N PHE A 140 -2.20 21.82 16.89
CA PHE A 140 -2.68 22.53 15.70
C PHE A 140 -1.54 22.88 14.72
N GLY A 141 -0.47 22.08 14.72
CA GLY A 141 0.64 22.18 13.77
C GLY A 141 1.68 23.27 14.08
N GLY A 142 1.62 23.85 15.29
CA GLY A 142 2.58 24.83 15.79
C GLY A 142 3.30 24.37 17.06
N PRO A 143 4.29 25.13 17.56
CA PRO A 143 4.89 24.84 18.85
C PRO A 143 3.88 25.06 19.99
N PRO A 144 4.02 24.33 21.12
CA PRO A 144 3.17 24.49 22.29
C PRO A 144 3.09 25.93 22.82
N ASN A 145 2.02 26.20 23.57
CA ASN A 145 1.74 27.49 24.20
C ASN A 145 1.69 28.65 23.21
N ARG A 146 1.05 28.43 22.06
CA ARG A 146 0.81 29.46 21.03
C ARG A 146 -0.66 29.72 20.80
N CYS A 147 -0.99 31.00 20.58
CA CYS A 147 -2.34 31.39 20.18
C CYS A 147 -2.59 31.03 18.72
N VAL A 148 -3.60 30.21 18.48
CA VAL A 148 -4.04 29.78 17.16
C VAL A 148 -5.37 30.44 16.85
N THR A 149 -5.49 31.01 15.65
CA THR A 149 -6.74 31.64 15.21
C THR A 149 -7.64 30.58 14.60
N CYS A 150 -8.84 30.45 15.15
CA CYS A 150 -9.80 29.44 14.72
C CYS A 150 -10.49 29.90 13.45
N ARG A 151 -10.52 29.03 12.45
CA ARG A 151 -11.22 29.32 11.20
C ARG A 151 -12.72 29.33 11.44
N THR A 152 -13.42 30.19 10.72
CA THR A 152 -14.89 30.12 10.60
C THR A 152 -15.25 29.39 9.31
N CYS A 153 -16.53 29.06 9.11
CA CYS A 153 -17.00 28.55 7.82
C CYS A 153 -16.66 29.50 6.67
N ALA A 154 -16.64 30.82 6.89
CA ALA A 154 -16.26 31.78 5.87
C ALA A 154 -14.78 31.69 5.50
N ASP A 155 -13.91 31.44 6.49
CA ASP A 155 -12.46 31.29 6.25
C ASP A 155 -12.16 29.98 5.52
N ILE A 156 -12.88 28.91 5.85
CA ILE A 156 -12.76 27.59 5.19
C ILE A 156 -13.17 27.69 3.71
N ALA A 157 -14.24 28.44 3.42
CA ALA A 157 -14.78 28.53 2.08
C ALA A 157 -13.84 29.20 1.06
N GLY A 158 -12.88 30.01 1.51
CA GLY A 158 -11.91 30.69 0.62
C GLY A 158 -12.55 31.60 -0.44
N GLY A 159 -13.77 32.09 -0.21
CA GLY A 159 -14.56 32.87 -1.17
C GLY A 159 -15.73 32.12 -1.83
N GLY A 160 -15.85 30.80 -1.63
CA GLY A 160 -17.03 30.00 -1.97
C GLY A 160 -18.04 29.90 -0.81
N GLN A 161 -18.88 28.87 -0.85
CA GLN A 161 -19.70 28.45 0.29
C GLN A 161 -19.02 27.25 0.98
N ALA A 162 -18.79 27.32 2.29
CA ALA A 162 -18.34 26.14 3.05
C ALA A 162 -19.54 25.23 3.36
N CYS A 163 -19.26 23.95 3.59
CA CYS A 163 -20.29 22.95 3.80
C CYS A 163 -19.85 21.81 4.72
N GLY A 164 -20.84 21.07 5.20
CA GLY A 164 -20.64 19.88 6.01
C GLY A 164 -20.05 20.18 7.38
N MET A 165 -19.39 19.16 7.93
CA MET A 165 -18.68 19.23 9.21
C MET A 165 -17.21 19.50 8.96
N ALA A 166 -16.70 20.63 9.45
CA ALA A 166 -15.36 21.11 9.13
C ALA A 166 -14.56 21.46 10.40
N ASP A 167 -13.33 21.00 10.50
CA ASP A 167 -12.46 21.35 11.63
C ASP A 167 -12.00 22.81 11.51
N ASN A 168 -12.24 23.61 12.56
CA ASN A 168 -11.80 25.01 12.59
C ASN A 168 -10.28 25.18 12.77
N GLY A 169 -9.53 24.10 12.99
CA GLY A 169 -8.10 24.12 13.28
C GLY A 169 -7.78 24.48 14.73
N CYS A 170 -8.79 24.48 15.61
CA CYS A 170 -8.67 24.69 17.05
C CYS A 170 -9.32 23.55 17.86
N GLY A 171 -9.63 22.42 17.23
CA GLY A 171 -10.21 21.25 17.89
C GLY A 171 -11.73 21.30 18.05
N GLU A 172 -12.41 22.26 17.40
CA GLU A 172 -13.87 22.29 17.29
C GLU A 172 -14.29 21.98 15.84
N ILE A 173 -15.38 21.21 15.72
CA ILE A 173 -15.99 20.90 14.42
C ILE A 173 -17.15 21.87 14.18
N LEU A 174 -17.03 22.67 13.13
CA LEU A 174 -18.07 23.58 12.66
C LEU A 174 -19.08 22.84 11.78
N SER A 175 -20.35 23.20 11.92
CA SER A 175 -21.40 22.82 10.96
C SER A 175 -21.63 23.98 9.99
N CYS A 176 -21.16 23.85 8.75
CA CYS A 176 -21.21 24.89 7.74
C CYS A 176 -22.45 24.83 6.82
N GLY A 177 -23.40 23.95 7.14
CA GLY A 177 -24.62 23.74 6.36
C GLY A 177 -24.37 22.95 5.06
N ASP A 178 -25.40 22.86 4.23
CA ASP A 178 -25.37 22.08 2.99
C ASP A 178 -25.19 22.98 1.78
N CYS A 179 -24.64 22.41 0.71
CA CYS A 179 -24.49 23.10 -0.56
C CYS A 179 -25.83 23.40 -1.22
N THR A 180 -25.90 24.52 -1.94
CA THR A 180 -27.10 24.94 -2.66
C THR A 180 -26.89 24.83 -4.17
N GLY A 181 -27.98 24.76 -4.93
CA GLY A 181 -27.90 24.75 -6.40
C GLY A 181 -27.41 23.44 -7.02
N GLY A 182 -27.53 22.30 -6.30
CA GLY A 182 -27.09 20.99 -6.79
C GLY A 182 -25.57 20.78 -6.73
N GLN A 183 -24.87 21.63 -5.97
CA GLN A 183 -23.45 21.47 -5.69
C GLN A 183 -23.23 20.38 -4.63
N VAL A 184 -22.06 19.77 -4.66
CA VAL A 184 -21.62 18.76 -3.69
C VAL A 184 -20.60 19.35 -2.74
N CYS A 185 -20.54 18.79 -1.52
CA CYS A 185 -19.56 19.21 -0.54
C CYS A 185 -18.23 18.53 -0.81
N GLY A 186 -17.20 19.30 -1.13
CA GLY A 186 -15.90 18.74 -1.46
C GLY A 186 -15.28 17.97 -0.29
N ASP A 187 -14.56 16.91 -0.62
CA ASP A 187 -13.96 15.95 0.31
C ASP A 187 -12.46 15.71 0.02
N GLY A 188 -11.90 16.44 -0.96
CA GLY A 188 -10.55 16.22 -1.47
C GLY A 188 -10.48 15.31 -2.68
N VAL A 189 -11.53 14.52 -2.95
CA VAL A 189 -11.75 13.80 -4.21
C VAL A 189 -12.41 14.74 -5.21
N VAL A 190 -13.48 15.43 -4.78
CA VAL A 190 -14.15 16.48 -5.56
C VAL A 190 -13.82 17.84 -4.98
N GLY A 191 -12.78 18.47 -5.53
CA GLY A 191 -12.39 19.81 -5.11
C GLY A 191 -11.90 19.91 -3.66
N PRO A 192 -11.75 21.12 -3.12
CA PRO A 192 -11.23 21.33 -1.77
C PRO A 192 -12.20 20.81 -0.69
N PRO A 193 -11.69 20.15 0.39
CA PRO A 193 -12.52 19.70 1.50
C PRO A 193 -13.38 20.81 2.11
N ASN A 194 -14.64 20.48 2.41
CA ASN A 194 -15.64 21.36 3.03
C ASN A 194 -15.98 22.63 2.22
N VAL A 195 -15.76 22.61 0.91
CA VAL A 195 -16.13 23.71 0.00
C VAL A 195 -17.13 23.20 -1.03
N CYS A 196 -18.22 23.95 -1.24
CA CYS A 196 -19.20 23.64 -2.26
C CYS A 196 -18.61 23.81 -3.66
N VAL A 197 -18.73 22.77 -4.46
CA VAL A 197 -18.25 22.72 -5.84
C VAL A 197 -19.31 22.08 -6.73
N ASP A 198 -19.28 22.40 -8.02
CA ASP A 198 -20.15 21.73 -8.98
C ASP A 198 -19.78 20.24 -9.03
N PRO A 199 -20.77 19.32 -9.08
CA PRO A 199 -20.49 17.90 -9.16
C PRO A 199 -19.67 17.57 -10.42
N PRO A 200 -18.83 16.52 -10.37
CA PRO A 200 -18.23 15.98 -11.57
C PRO A 200 -19.30 15.62 -12.61
N ALA A 201 -18.90 15.56 -13.88
CA ALA A 201 -19.78 15.02 -14.90
C ALA A 201 -20.10 13.55 -14.60
N GLY A 202 -21.27 13.08 -15.01
CA GLY A 202 -21.55 11.65 -15.04
C GLY A 202 -20.74 10.93 -16.12
N PRO A 203 -20.54 9.61 -15.97
CA PRO A 203 -19.93 8.78 -17.02
C PRO A 203 -20.84 8.77 -18.25
N THR A 204 -20.24 8.69 -19.43
CA THR A 204 -20.94 8.85 -20.72
C THR A 204 -20.63 7.77 -21.76
N ALA A 205 -19.62 6.95 -21.50
CA ALA A 205 -19.18 5.89 -22.41
C ALA A 205 -18.93 4.57 -21.67
N ALA A 206 -19.00 3.48 -22.43
CA ALA A 206 -18.57 2.16 -21.97
C ALA A 206 -17.11 2.21 -21.51
N GLY A 207 -16.83 1.67 -20.32
CA GLY A 207 -15.49 1.65 -19.72
C GLY A 207 -15.09 2.91 -18.95
N ASP A 208 -15.94 3.96 -18.89
CA ASP A 208 -15.72 5.08 -17.95
C ASP A 208 -15.72 4.58 -16.48
N VAL A 209 -16.49 3.52 -16.22
CA VAL A 209 -16.40 2.69 -15.01
C VAL A 209 -16.43 1.21 -15.41
N VAL A 210 -15.90 0.35 -14.54
CA VAL A 210 -15.80 -1.10 -14.77
C VAL A 210 -16.37 -1.81 -13.56
N ILE A 211 -17.20 -2.83 -13.76
CA ILE A 211 -17.62 -3.72 -12.67
C ILE A 211 -16.48 -4.69 -12.38
N THR A 212 -15.93 -4.64 -11.16
CA THR A 212 -14.68 -5.34 -10.79
C THR A 212 -14.89 -6.48 -9.81
N GLU A 213 -15.95 -6.46 -9.01
CA GLU A 213 -16.22 -7.49 -8.02
C GLU A 213 -17.73 -7.67 -7.83
N ILE A 214 -18.19 -8.92 -7.68
CA ILE A 214 -19.61 -9.24 -7.50
C ILE A 214 -19.75 -10.33 -6.42
N MET A 215 -20.41 -9.98 -5.31
CA MET A 215 -20.91 -10.92 -4.31
C MET A 215 -22.38 -11.21 -4.59
N ARG A 216 -22.63 -12.35 -5.23
CA ARG A 216 -24.00 -12.80 -5.57
C ARG A 216 -24.57 -13.86 -4.64
N ASP A 217 -23.70 -14.65 -4.00
CA ASP A 217 -24.08 -15.80 -3.15
C ASP A 217 -23.42 -15.68 -1.78
N PRO A 218 -23.80 -14.68 -0.95
CA PRO A 218 -23.28 -14.55 0.41
C PRO A 218 -23.67 -15.76 1.26
N LYS A 219 -22.84 -16.11 2.25
CA LYS A 219 -23.08 -17.28 3.10
C LYS A 219 -23.18 -16.93 4.58
N VAL A 220 -22.52 -15.86 5.01
CA VAL A 220 -22.59 -15.40 6.40
C VAL A 220 -23.93 -14.75 6.70
N VAL A 221 -24.49 -14.05 5.72
CA VAL A 221 -25.83 -13.48 5.73
C VAL A 221 -26.62 -13.99 4.53
N VAL A 222 -27.93 -13.74 4.50
CA VAL A 222 -28.79 -14.13 3.37
C VAL A 222 -28.60 -13.15 2.20
N ASP A 223 -28.90 -13.61 0.98
CA ASP A 223 -28.79 -12.82 -0.26
C ASP A 223 -29.43 -11.42 -0.11
N ALA A 224 -30.64 -11.35 0.44
CA ALA A 224 -31.38 -10.10 0.69
C ALA A 224 -30.68 -9.08 1.63
N ASP A 225 -29.62 -9.50 2.32
CA ASP A 225 -28.81 -8.65 3.20
C ASP A 225 -27.34 -8.54 2.74
N GLY A 226 -26.85 -9.40 1.84
CA GLY A 226 -25.41 -9.56 1.59
C GLY A 226 -24.96 -9.48 0.14
N GLU A 227 -25.87 -9.20 -0.80
CA GLU A 227 -25.50 -9.01 -2.21
C GLU A 227 -24.92 -7.62 -2.44
N TRP A 228 -23.81 -7.56 -3.15
CA TRP A 228 -23.15 -6.31 -3.52
C TRP A 228 -22.28 -6.49 -4.76
N PHE A 229 -21.97 -5.38 -5.41
CA PHE A 229 -20.99 -5.31 -6.48
C PHE A 229 -20.12 -4.06 -6.31
N GLU A 230 -18.94 -4.09 -6.91
CA GLU A 230 -17.99 -2.98 -6.90
C GLU A 230 -17.81 -2.42 -8.32
N LEU A 231 -17.78 -1.09 -8.38
CA LEU A 231 -17.37 -0.34 -9.55
C LEU A 231 -15.97 0.25 -9.33
N TYR A 232 -15.16 0.26 -10.38
CA TYR A 232 -13.87 0.92 -10.46
C TYR A 232 -13.88 2.01 -11.54
N ASN A 233 -13.28 3.16 -11.26
CA ASN A 233 -13.06 4.22 -12.23
C ASN A 233 -11.59 4.18 -12.73
N PRO A 234 -11.31 3.61 -13.91
CA PRO A 234 -9.94 3.52 -14.45
C PRO A 234 -9.40 4.87 -14.95
N THR A 235 -10.21 5.93 -14.94
CA THR A 235 -9.85 7.22 -15.52
C THR A 235 -9.10 8.12 -14.52
N THR A 236 -8.69 9.29 -14.99
CA THR A 236 -7.99 10.31 -14.20
C THR A 236 -8.93 11.40 -13.66
N THR A 237 -10.24 11.26 -13.88
CA THR A 237 -11.26 12.22 -13.45
C THR A 237 -12.30 11.53 -12.60
N ALA A 238 -12.82 12.21 -11.58
CA ALA A 238 -13.96 11.71 -10.83
C ALA A 238 -15.24 11.75 -11.69
N PHE A 239 -16.18 10.85 -11.40
CA PHE A 239 -17.51 10.83 -12.01
C PHE A 239 -18.59 10.87 -10.93
N ASP A 240 -19.73 11.47 -11.25
CA ASP A 240 -20.95 11.42 -10.44
C ASP A 240 -21.92 10.37 -11.01
N LEU A 241 -22.29 9.37 -10.20
CA LEU A 241 -23.21 8.30 -10.55
C LEU A 241 -24.67 8.63 -10.23
N GLU A 242 -24.97 9.80 -9.68
CA GLU A 242 -26.34 10.26 -9.44
C GLU A 242 -27.17 10.22 -10.73
N GLY A 243 -28.35 9.58 -10.66
CA GLY A 243 -29.26 9.41 -11.77
C GLY A 243 -28.89 8.29 -12.76
N CYS A 244 -27.79 7.57 -12.53
CA CYS A 244 -27.52 6.33 -13.24
C CYS A 244 -28.48 5.22 -12.81
N THR A 245 -28.68 4.22 -13.67
CA THR A 245 -29.57 3.08 -13.45
C THR A 245 -28.75 1.81 -13.33
N ILE A 246 -29.01 1.04 -12.28
CA ILE A 246 -28.63 -0.36 -12.12
C ILE A 246 -29.79 -1.20 -12.67
N SER A 247 -29.54 -2.18 -13.52
CA SER A 247 -30.58 -3.03 -14.08
C SER A 247 -30.05 -4.37 -14.55
N ASP A 248 -30.97 -5.27 -14.88
CA ASP A 248 -30.74 -6.45 -15.69
C ASP A 248 -31.35 -6.30 -17.10
N ASP A 249 -31.21 -7.34 -17.94
CA ASP A 249 -31.91 -7.42 -19.24
C ASP A 249 -33.42 -7.73 -19.09
N GLY A 250 -33.88 -7.94 -17.85
CA GLY A 250 -35.22 -8.29 -17.45
C GLY A 250 -36.08 -7.09 -17.04
N MET A 251 -36.62 -7.14 -15.82
CA MET A 251 -37.49 -6.09 -15.27
C MET A 251 -36.90 -5.43 -14.02
N ASP A 252 -35.78 -5.94 -13.52
CA ASP A 252 -35.19 -5.49 -12.27
C ASP A 252 -34.39 -4.21 -12.55
N SER A 253 -34.71 -3.14 -11.84
CA SER A 253 -34.10 -1.83 -12.09
C SER A 253 -34.17 -0.92 -10.88
N HIS A 254 -33.10 -0.15 -10.68
CA HIS A 254 -32.94 0.83 -9.63
C HIS A 254 -32.26 2.08 -10.19
N VAL A 255 -32.81 3.26 -9.92
CA VAL A 255 -32.15 4.54 -10.22
C VAL A 255 -31.39 4.99 -8.98
N ILE A 256 -30.11 5.28 -9.15
CA ILE A 256 -29.26 5.86 -8.11
C ILE A 256 -29.78 7.28 -7.82
N ASP A 257 -30.29 7.48 -6.60
CA ASP A 257 -30.86 8.75 -6.15
C ASP A 257 -30.41 9.03 -4.70
N THR A 258 -29.43 9.91 -4.56
CA THR A 258 -28.91 10.39 -3.27
C THR A 258 -29.63 11.66 -2.81
N GLY A 259 -30.74 12.03 -3.47
CA GLY A 259 -31.43 13.30 -3.24
C GLY A 259 -30.62 14.51 -3.76
N GLY A 260 -29.76 14.30 -4.76
CA GLY A 260 -28.88 15.32 -5.32
C GLY A 260 -27.63 15.63 -4.49
N ALA A 261 -27.26 14.76 -3.53
CA ALA A 261 -25.98 14.86 -2.81
C ALA A 261 -24.78 14.39 -3.66
N GLY A 262 -25.05 13.69 -4.77
CA GLY A 262 -24.05 13.07 -5.65
C GLY A 262 -23.61 11.71 -5.12
N LEU A 263 -23.32 10.77 -6.03
CA LEU A 263 -22.65 9.51 -5.71
C LEU A 263 -21.33 9.45 -6.46
N ILE A 264 -20.28 9.95 -5.82
CA ILE A 264 -19.00 10.20 -6.51
C ILE A 264 -18.11 8.96 -6.47
N ILE A 265 -17.62 8.56 -7.63
CA ILE A 265 -16.48 7.66 -7.78
C ILE A 265 -15.24 8.46 -8.21
N GLY A 266 -14.23 8.51 -7.34
CA GLY A 266 -12.98 9.23 -7.58
C GLY A 266 -12.14 8.64 -8.72
N ALA A 267 -11.20 9.41 -9.25
CA ALA A 267 -10.23 8.92 -10.23
C ALA A 267 -9.38 7.77 -9.66
N GLY A 268 -9.33 6.63 -10.34
CA GLY A 268 -8.68 5.42 -9.81
C GLY A 268 -9.33 4.86 -8.54
N GLY A 269 -10.52 5.34 -8.16
CA GLY A 269 -11.24 4.92 -6.97
C GLY A 269 -12.23 3.80 -7.27
N THR A 270 -12.69 3.14 -6.20
CA THR A 270 -13.78 2.16 -6.26
C THR A 270 -15.00 2.62 -5.46
N LEU A 271 -16.16 2.03 -5.76
CA LEU A 271 -17.40 2.27 -5.03
C LEU A 271 -18.20 0.97 -4.92
N VAL A 272 -18.61 0.62 -3.69
CA VAL A 272 -19.36 -0.61 -3.42
C VAL A 272 -20.85 -0.28 -3.32
N LEU A 273 -21.67 -0.93 -4.15
CA LEU A 273 -23.12 -0.82 -4.13
C LEU A 273 -23.71 -2.14 -3.64
N GLY A 274 -24.63 -2.09 -2.67
CA GLY A 274 -25.20 -3.29 -2.05
C GLY A 274 -26.69 -3.17 -1.79
N ASN A 275 -27.37 -4.30 -1.58
CA ASN A 275 -28.81 -4.28 -1.28
C ASN A 275 -29.13 -3.94 0.19
N ASN A 276 -28.11 -3.92 1.06
CA ASN A 276 -28.19 -3.50 2.47
C ASN A 276 -26.93 -2.73 2.88
N MET A 277 -27.09 -1.44 3.25
CA MET A 277 -25.96 -0.61 3.70
C MET A 277 -25.68 -0.66 5.21
N ASN A 278 -26.52 -1.37 5.98
CA ASN A 278 -26.29 -1.49 7.41
C ASN A 278 -25.15 -2.48 7.68
N TYR A 279 -23.98 -1.92 7.98
CA TYR A 279 -22.71 -2.63 8.22
C TYR A 279 -22.84 -3.80 9.21
N ASP A 280 -23.67 -3.66 10.23
CA ASP A 280 -23.85 -4.68 11.27
C ASP A 280 -24.66 -5.90 10.78
N THR A 281 -25.40 -5.75 9.68
CA THR A 281 -26.31 -6.78 9.15
C THR A 281 -25.95 -7.27 7.76
N ASN A 282 -25.09 -6.56 7.03
CA ASN A 282 -24.75 -6.88 5.65
C ASN A 282 -23.47 -7.73 5.49
N GLY A 283 -23.00 -8.34 6.59
CA GLY A 283 -21.75 -9.08 6.59
C GLY A 283 -20.50 -8.20 6.77
N HIS A 284 -20.65 -6.98 7.29
CA HIS A 284 -19.56 -6.01 7.51
C HIS A 284 -18.92 -5.52 6.20
N VAL A 285 -19.74 -5.33 5.17
CA VAL A 285 -19.33 -4.78 3.87
C VAL A 285 -19.51 -3.26 3.90
N PRO A 286 -18.48 -2.45 3.55
CA PRO A 286 -18.56 -0.99 3.51
C PRO A 286 -19.34 -0.48 2.29
N VAL A 287 -20.62 -0.80 2.22
CA VAL A 287 -21.52 -0.36 1.14
C VAL A 287 -21.65 1.16 1.13
N SER A 288 -21.34 1.77 -0.01
CA SER A 288 -21.40 3.22 -0.24
C SER A 288 -22.79 3.68 -0.67
N TYR A 289 -23.57 2.81 -1.32
CA TYR A 289 -24.93 3.11 -1.76
C TYR A 289 -25.81 1.87 -1.66
N GLN A 290 -27.01 2.02 -1.07
CA GLN A 290 -28.00 0.96 -1.00
C GLN A 290 -28.94 1.00 -2.21
N TYR A 291 -28.93 -0.05 -3.02
CA TYR A 291 -29.95 -0.25 -4.05
C TYR A 291 -31.10 -1.14 -3.53
N ASP A 292 -32.22 -1.12 -4.24
CA ASP A 292 -33.36 -2.02 -4.04
C ASP A 292 -33.92 -2.49 -5.38
N GLY A 293 -34.74 -3.54 -5.37
CA GLY A 293 -35.44 -3.99 -6.59
C GLY A 293 -34.55 -4.60 -7.69
N VAL A 294 -33.26 -4.79 -7.41
CA VAL A 294 -32.30 -5.55 -8.22
C VAL A 294 -31.86 -6.77 -7.44
N THR A 295 -31.88 -7.94 -8.07
CA THR A 295 -31.43 -9.22 -7.49
C THR A 295 -30.17 -9.66 -8.23
N LEU A 296 -29.18 -10.25 -7.55
CA LEU A 296 -28.00 -10.83 -8.21
C LEU A 296 -28.13 -12.35 -8.24
N ALA A 297 -28.74 -12.92 -9.29
CA ALA A 297 -29.06 -14.34 -9.30
C ALA A 297 -27.82 -15.23 -9.10
N ASN A 298 -27.89 -16.20 -8.17
CA ASN A 298 -26.77 -17.08 -7.82
C ASN A 298 -26.16 -17.87 -8.99
N SER A 299 -26.92 -18.15 -10.05
CA SER A 299 -26.46 -18.96 -11.18
C SER A 299 -25.92 -18.15 -12.36
N SER A 300 -26.71 -17.21 -12.85
CA SER A 300 -26.43 -16.43 -14.07
C SER A 300 -27.32 -15.21 -14.08
N ASP A 301 -26.76 -14.08 -14.50
CA ASP A 301 -27.47 -12.81 -14.57
C ASP A 301 -26.72 -11.81 -15.46
N GLU A 302 -27.39 -10.71 -15.76
CA GLU A 302 -26.81 -9.56 -16.44
C GLU A 302 -26.82 -8.36 -15.49
N LEU A 303 -25.66 -7.91 -15.02
CA LEU A 303 -25.55 -6.68 -14.23
C LEU A 303 -25.17 -5.53 -15.17
N VAL A 304 -26.07 -4.55 -15.31
CA VAL A 304 -25.95 -3.45 -16.26
C VAL A 304 -26.01 -2.11 -15.52
N ILE A 305 -25.08 -1.21 -15.83
CA ILE A 305 -25.09 0.18 -15.36
C ILE A 305 -25.27 1.10 -16.57
N SER A 306 -26.28 1.97 -16.51
CA SER A 306 -26.58 2.94 -17.56
C SER A 306 -26.67 4.36 -17.03
N CYS A 307 -26.07 5.34 -17.70
CA CYS A 307 -26.14 6.74 -17.32
C CYS A 307 -26.56 7.59 -18.52
N GLY A 308 -27.54 8.48 -18.33
CA GLY A 308 -28.09 9.29 -19.43
C GLY A 308 -28.68 8.47 -20.58
N GLY A 309 -29.02 7.20 -20.36
CA GLY A 309 -29.50 6.25 -21.37
C GLY A 309 -28.42 5.52 -22.16
N THR A 310 -27.14 5.72 -21.84
CA THR A 310 -26.01 4.95 -22.39
C THR A 310 -25.59 3.88 -21.39
N GLU A 311 -25.43 2.65 -21.85
CA GLU A 311 -24.80 1.58 -21.06
C GLU A 311 -23.30 1.87 -20.91
N ILE A 312 -22.84 2.01 -19.67
CA ILE A 312 -21.44 2.37 -19.35
C ILE A 312 -20.64 1.18 -18.82
N ALA A 313 -21.32 0.18 -18.27
CA ALA A 313 -20.71 -1.04 -17.76
C ALA A 313 -21.72 -2.19 -17.79
N ARG A 314 -21.25 -3.39 -18.10
CA ARG A 314 -22.03 -4.62 -18.09
C ARG A 314 -21.15 -5.79 -17.65
N VAL A 315 -21.75 -6.76 -16.97
CA VAL A 315 -21.21 -8.11 -16.81
C VAL A 315 -22.35 -9.10 -16.98
N ASN A 316 -22.25 -9.97 -17.98
CA ASN A 316 -23.17 -11.09 -18.17
C ASN A 316 -22.55 -12.36 -17.56
N TYR A 317 -22.74 -12.57 -16.26
CA TYR A 317 -22.12 -13.72 -15.59
C TYR A 317 -23.00 -14.96 -15.69
N GLY A 318 -22.36 -16.14 -15.71
CA GLY A 318 -23.07 -17.40 -15.84
C GLY A 318 -22.13 -18.59 -15.98
N THR A 319 -22.37 -19.43 -16.99
CA THR A 319 -21.53 -20.62 -17.20
C THR A 319 -20.07 -20.22 -17.45
N GLY A 320 -19.16 -20.74 -16.62
CA GLY A 320 -17.71 -20.46 -16.69
C GLY A 320 -17.23 -19.43 -15.69
N PHE A 321 -18.11 -18.60 -15.14
CA PHE A 321 -17.77 -17.68 -14.05
C PHE A 321 -17.64 -18.45 -12.71
N PRO A 322 -16.89 -17.93 -11.73
CA PRO A 322 -16.76 -18.56 -10.41
C PRO A 322 -18.11 -18.69 -9.70
N THR A 323 -18.43 -19.85 -9.11
CA THR A 323 -19.73 -20.14 -8.44
C THR A 323 -19.55 -20.57 -6.98
N VAL A 324 -18.77 -19.83 -6.19
CA VAL A 324 -18.40 -20.23 -4.82
C VAL A 324 -19.21 -19.45 -3.80
N ALA A 325 -20.19 -20.10 -3.16
CA ALA A 325 -20.95 -19.50 -2.05
C ALA A 325 -20.03 -19.00 -0.92
N GLY A 326 -20.31 -17.80 -0.42
CA GLY A 326 -19.52 -17.08 0.58
C GLY A 326 -18.19 -16.53 0.04
N ALA A 327 -18.08 -16.35 -1.27
CA ALA A 327 -17.00 -15.62 -1.91
C ALA A 327 -17.54 -14.81 -3.08
N SER A 328 -17.14 -13.55 -3.17
CA SER A 328 -17.29 -12.78 -4.38
C SER A 328 -16.51 -13.42 -5.53
N MET A 329 -16.93 -13.11 -6.74
CA MET A 329 -16.06 -13.21 -7.91
C MET A 329 -15.40 -11.84 -8.10
N ASN A 330 -14.08 -11.83 -8.18
CA ASN A 330 -13.32 -10.64 -8.55
C ASN A 330 -12.74 -10.78 -9.95
N LEU A 331 -12.68 -9.67 -10.66
CA LEU A 331 -11.94 -9.51 -11.90
C LEU A 331 -10.44 -9.45 -11.58
N ASP A 332 -9.60 -10.09 -12.38
CA ASP A 332 -8.15 -10.05 -12.20
C ASP A 332 -7.64 -8.61 -12.25
N LYS A 333 -6.93 -8.20 -11.20
CA LYS A 333 -6.41 -6.84 -11.03
C LYS A 333 -5.50 -6.33 -12.16
N PHE A 334 -4.96 -7.23 -13.00
CA PHE A 334 -4.13 -6.85 -14.14
C PHE A 334 -4.94 -6.54 -15.41
N VAL A 335 -6.26 -6.76 -15.42
CA VAL A 335 -7.14 -6.58 -16.58
C VAL A 335 -8.48 -5.93 -16.18
N LEU A 336 -8.40 -4.78 -15.51
CA LEU A 336 -9.55 -4.00 -15.03
C LEU A 336 -10.13 -3.08 -16.11
N ASP A 337 -10.69 -3.67 -17.17
CA ASP A 337 -11.34 -2.94 -18.26
C ASP A 337 -12.67 -3.59 -18.70
N GLU A 338 -13.49 -2.80 -19.41
CA GLU A 338 -14.83 -3.17 -19.87
C GLU A 338 -14.85 -4.32 -20.89
N THR A 339 -13.77 -4.58 -21.61
CA THR A 339 -13.72 -5.72 -22.54
C THR A 339 -13.25 -6.98 -21.82
N ALA A 340 -12.35 -6.82 -20.85
CA ALA A 340 -11.83 -7.91 -20.03
C ALA A 340 -12.86 -8.49 -19.08
N ASN A 341 -13.78 -7.66 -18.55
CA ASN A 341 -14.80 -8.09 -17.61
C ASN A 341 -15.91 -8.96 -18.25
N ASP A 342 -16.01 -8.98 -19.59
CA ASP A 342 -16.89 -9.89 -20.35
C ASP A 342 -16.36 -11.33 -20.43
N SER A 343 -15.07 -11.54 -20.14
CA SER A 343 -14.43 -12.86 -20.26
C SER A 343 -14.37 -13.58 -18.93
N ALA A 344 -15.14 -14.67 -18.78
CA ALA A 344 -15.14 -15.51 -17.58
C ALA A 344 -13.74 -16.00 -17.13
N ALA A 345 -12.78 -16.10 -18.06
CA ALA A 345 -11.40 -16.51 -17.76
C ALA A 345 -10.59 -15.45 -16.95
N ASN A 346 -11.09 -14.22 -16.90
CA ASN A 346 -10.51 -13.13 -16.13
C ASN A 346 -11.12 -13.03 -14.72
N TRP A 347 -12.12 -13.85 -14.41
CA TRP A 347 -12.77 -13.86 -13.10
C TRP A 347 -12.35 -15.07 -12.28
N CYS A 348 -12.19 -14.86 -10.98
CA CYS A 348 -11.86 -15.91 -10.01
C CYS A 348 -12.61 -15.69 -8.70
N PRO A 349 -12.80 -16.75 -7.88
CA PRO A 349 -13.34 -16.57 -6.55
C PRO A 349 -12.30 -15.89 -5.67
N THR A 350 -12.71 -14.88 -4.91
CA THR A 350 -11.81 -14.18 -3.98
C THR A 350 -11.39 -15.12 -2.85
N LEU A 351 -10.12 -15.04 -2.46
CA LEU A 351 -9.49 -15.86 -1.43
C LEU A 351 -9.34 -15.11 -0.09
N GLN A 352 -9.21 -13.78 -0.15
CA GLN A 352 -9.15 -12.91 1.02
C GLN A 352 -10.49 -12.87 1.76
N GLN A 353 -10.40 -12.96 3.09
CA GLN A 353 -11.54 -12.74 3.96
C GLN A 353 -11.84 -11.25 4.07
N ILE A 354 -13.12 -10.89 4.04
CA ILE A 354 -13.56 -9.51 4.32
C ILE A 354 -13.01 -9.09 5.68
N ASN A 355 -12.37 -7.93 5.73
CA ASN A 355 -11.70 -7.38 6.93
C ASN A 355 -10.65 -8.33 7.58
N GLY A 356 -10.19 -9.36 6.87
CA GLY A 356 -9.29 -10.38 7.40
C GLY A 356 -9.92 -11.33 8.42
N ASP A 357 -11.25 -11.31 8.59
CA ASP A 357 -11.94 -12.12 9.60
C ASP A 357 -12.39 -13.48 9.02
N PRO A 358 -11.88 -14.63 9.52
CA PRO A 358 -12.25 -15.95 9.03
C PRO A 358 -13.73 -16.32 9.26
N ALA A 359 -14.48 -15.55 10.06
CA ALA A 359 -15.91 -15.72 10.27
C ALA A 359 -16.78 -15.01 9.22
N LEU A 360 -16.19 -14.12 8.40
CA LEU A 360 -16.88 -13.39 7.35
C LEU A 360 -16.80 -14.13 6.00
N ASP A 361 -17.55 -13.64 5.01
CA ASP A 361 -17.42 -14.08 3.63
C ASP A 361 -16.11 -13.54 3.00
N ARG A 362 -15.73 -14.09 1.85
CA ARG A 362 -14.52 -13.66 1.12
C ARG A 362 -14.85 -12.57 0.10
N GLY A 363 -13.99 -11.56 0.02
CA GLY A 363 -14.12 -10.43 -0.87
C GLY A 363 -13.12 -9.31 -0.54
N THR A 364 -12.96 -8.39 -1.49
CA THR A 364 -12.07 -7.23 -1.42
C THR A 364 -12.82 -5.89 -1.51
N PRO A 365 -13.98 -5.70 -0.85
CA PRO A 365 -14.76 -4.47 -1.01
C PRO A 365 -13.95 -3.24 -0.61
N SER A 366 -13.94 -2.23 -1.49
CA SER A 366 -13.20 -0.98 -1.35
C SER A 366 -11.66 -1.14 -1.34
N MET A 367 -11.15 -2.29 -1.81
CA MET A 367 -9.73 -2.62 -1.87
C MET A 367 -9.35 -3.06 -3.30
N GLU A 368 -8.06 -3.11 -3.61
CA GLU A 368 -7.61 -3.69 -4.88
C GLU A 368 -7.97 -5.18 -4.94
N ASN A 369 -8.59 -5.60 -6.04
CA ASN A 369 -8.86 -7.02 -6.32
C ASN A 369 -7.60 -7.90 -6.24
N GLU A 370 -7.82 -9.18 -5.99
CA GLU A 370 -6.76 -10.18 -6.08
C GLU A 370 -6.38 -10.50 -7.53
N ALA A 371 -5.12 -10.87 -7.73
CA ALA A 371 -4.70 -11.48 -8.99
C ALA A 371 -5.33 -12.87 -9.08
N CYS A 372 -5.94 -13.20 -10.22
CA CYS A 372 -6.60 -14.48 -10.33
C CYS A 372 -5.58 -15.62 -10.36
N PRO A 373 -5.79 -16.69 -9.56
CA PRO A 373 -4.87 -17.83 -9.54
C PRO A 373 -4.72 -18.40 -10.94
N VAL A 374 -3.53 -18.23 -11.53
CA VAL A 374 -3.13 -19.04 -12.67
C VAL A 374 -2.65 -20.37 -12.11
N ALA A 375 -3.22 -21.48 -12.58
CA ALA A 375 -2.66 -22.78 -12.26
C ALA A 375 -1.20 -22.81 -12.74
N ASN A 376 -0.27 -23.33 -11.93
CA ASN A 376 1.11 -23.55 -12.35
C ASN A 376 1.10 -24.30 -13.68
N CYS A 377 1.55 -23.66 -14.76
CA CYS A 377 1.65 -24.29 -16.05
C CYS A 377 3.04 -24.90 -16.18
N THR A 378 3.11 -26.22 -16.19
CA THR A 378 4.27 -26.95 -16.70
C THR A 378 4.12 -27.07 -18.21
N LEU A 379 4.98 -26.38 -18.96
CA LEU A 379 5.12 -26.55 -20.39
C LEU A 379 6.20 -27.61 -20.62
N SER A 380 5.79 -28.82 -21.03
CA SER A 380 6.70 -29.85 -21.52
C SER A 380 6.81 -29.73 -23.04
N MET A 381 8.03 -29.59 -23.56
CA MET A 381 8.28 -29.42 -24.99
C MET A 381 8.86 -30.73 -25.57
N GLU A 382 8.00 -31.71 -25.88
CA GLU A 382 8.45 -32.94 -26.56
C GLU A 382 8.47 -32.80 -28.10
N ASP A 383 9.48 -33.41 -28.74
CA ASP A 383 9.78 -33.38 -30.18
C ASP A 383 8.62 -33.87 -31.08
N SER A 384 8.24 -33.08 -32.09
CA SER A 384 7.21 -33.45 -33.07
C SER A 384 7.85 -33.92 -34.40
N ALA A 385 7.93 -35.24 -34.59
CA ALA A 385 8.60 -35.90 -35.74
C ALA A 385 7.86 -35.83 -37.10
N THR A 386 7.34 -34.68 -37.53
CA THR A 386 6.93 -34.50 -38.94
C THR A 386 7.46 -33.21 -39.55
N CYS A 387 8.77 -33.13 -39.74
CA CYS A 387 9.34 -32.33 -40.82
C CYS A 387 9.87 -33.29 -41.90
N PRO A 388 9.29 -33.34 -43.11
CA PRO A 388 9.87 -34.15 -44.17
C PRO A 388 11.24 -33.59 -44.53
N ALA A 389 12.24 -34.48 -44.59
CA ALA A 389 13.63 -34.15 -44.90
C ALA A 389 13.74 -33.22 -46.13
N ALA A 390 14.09 -31.96 -45.91
CA ALA A 390 14.45 -31.03 -46.96
C ALA A 390 15.98 -31.00 -47.11
N ASP A 391 16.42 -31.16 -48.36
CA ASP A 391 17.79 -31.19 -48.86
C ASP A 391 18.59 -29.93 -48.46
N PHE A 392 19.72 -30.11 -47.78
CA PHE A 392 20.60 -29.06 -47.24
C PHE A 392 21.50 -28.37 -48.30
N SER A 393 21.03 -28.19 -49.53
CA SER A 393 21.81 -27.55 -50.61
C SER A 393 21.40 -26.11 -50.96
N ASP A 394 20.45 -25.50 -50.24
CA ASP A 394 20.03 -24.10 -50.46
C ASP A 394 20.03 -23.28 -49.15
N PRO A 395 20.88 -22.24 -49.01
CA PRO A 395 20.88 -21.36 -47.83
C PRO A 395 19.68 -20.38 -47.78
N ALA A 396 18.74 -20.43 -48.73
CA ALA A 396 17.56 -19.57 -48.75
C ALA A 396 16.31 -20.15 -48.07
N ASN A 397 16.35 -21.39 -47.55
CA ASN A 397 15.22 -22.00 -46.81
C ASN A 397 15.65 -22.43 -45.40
N ALA A 398 15.39 -21.57 -44.41
CA ALA A 398 15.52 -21.86 -42.98
C ALA A 398 14.28 -22.64 -42.46
N PRO A 399 14.43 -23.72 -41.66
CA PRO A 399 13.29 -24.45 -41.14
C PRO A 399 12.86 -24.01 -39.73
N CYS A 400 11.55 -24.14 -39.49
CA CYS A 400 10.82 -24.28 -38.22
C CYS A 400 11.12 -23.30 -37.07
N GLY A 401 10.41 -22.18 -37.06
CA GLY A 401 10.07 -21.49 -35.81
C GLY A 401 8.76 -22.05 -35.24
N VAL A 402 8.78 -22.51 -33.99
CA VAL A 402 7.56 -22.80 -33.22
C VAL A 402 7.16 -21.51 -32.51
N ILE A 403 6.11 -20.85 -32.98
CA ILE A 403 5.43 -19.78 -32.23
C ILE A 403 4.36 -20.48 -31.40
N LEU A 404 4.60 -20.63 -30.10
CA LEU A 404 3.60 -21.16 -29.17
C LEU A 404 2.76 -19.98 -28.66
N LEU A 405 1.62 -19.72 -29.30
CA LEU A 405 0.63 -18.75 -28.81
C LEU A 405 -0.16 -19.41 -27.67
N LEU A 406 0.06 -18.98 -26.42
CA LEU A 406 -0.82 -19.32 -25.29
C LEU A 406 -2.08 -18.46 -25.37
N ALA A 407 -2.97 -18.76 -26.33
CA ALA A 407 -4.31 -18.21 -26.35
C ALA A 407 -5.17 -18.98 -25.33
N GLY A 408 -5.77 -18.23 -24.40
CA GLY A 408 -6.37 -18.75 -23.17
C GLY A 408 -7.38 -19.88 -23.33
N LEU A 409 -7.35 -20.80 -22.35
CA LEU A 409 -8.42 -21.68 -21.83
C LEU A 409 -7.81 -22.48 -20.65
N PRO A 410 -8.61 -23.02 -19.71
CA PRO A 410 -8.09 -23.76 -18.57
C PRO A 410 -7.33 -24.99 -19.07
N CYS A 411 -6.12 -25.17 -18.54
CA CYS A 411 -5.17 -26.25 -18.80
C CYS A 411 -5.82 -27.52 -19.42
N PRO A 412 -5.61 -27.82 -20.72
CA PRO A 412 -6.01 -29.11 -21.25
C PRO A 412 -5.12 -30.17 -20.60
N ALA A 413 -5.78 -31.20 -20.06
CA ALA A 413 -5.15 -32.41 -19.56
C ALA A 413 -4.05 -32.90 -20.50
N THR A 414 -2.87 -33.17 -19.92
CA THR A 414 -1.81 -34.08 -20.39
C THR A 414 -1.98 -34.63 -21.82
N PRO A 415 -1.13 -34.25 -22.80
CA PRO A 415 -0.94 -35.10 -23.96
C PRO A 415 -0.08 -36.29 -23.52
N THR A 416 -0.71 -37.43 -23.24
CA THR A 416 0.00 -38.71 -23.19
C THR A 416 0.42 -39.10 -24.60
N GLY A 417 1.72 -39.02 -24.91
CA GLY A 417 2.31 -39.47 -26.17
C GLY A 417 3.66 -40.14 -25.93
N ASN A 418 3.68 -41.46 -25.83
CA ASN A 418 4.90 -42.25 -25.57
C ASN A 418 5.60 -42.57 -26.90
N CYS A 419 6.83 -42.11 -27.17
CA CYS A 419 7.64 -42.48 -28.36
C CYS A 419 9.15 -42.32 -28.10
N GLY A 420 9.98 -43.26 -28.58
CA GLY A 420 11.43 -43.25 -28.39
C GLY A 420 12.24 -43.20 -29.68
N GLY A 421 13.45 -42.62 -29.62
CA GLY A 421 14.56 -42.85 -30.56
C GLY A 421 15.23 -41.60 -31.16
N SER A 422 16.47 -41.33 -30.70
CA SER A 422 17.62 -40.61 -31.30
C SER A 422 17.46 -39.24 -31.97
N GLY A 423 17.75 -38.19 -31.19
CA GLY A 423 18.67 -37.06 -31.43
C GLY A 423 18.67 -36.31 -32.77
N ASP A 424 18.14 -35.08 -32.75
CA ASP A 424 18.50 -33.97 -33.65
C ASP A 424 18.42 -32.61 -32.92
N ALA A 425 19.34 -31.69 -33.23
CA ALA A 425 19.51 -30.41 -32.54
C ALA A 425 18.63 -29.29 -33.14
N LEU A 426 17.88 -28.58 -32.28
CA LEU A 426 17.13 -27.37 -32.64
C LEU A 426 18.08 -26.20 -32.95
N GLY A 427 18.13 -25.77 -34.21
CA GLY A 427 18.85 -24.58 -34.66
C GLY A 427 17.87 -23.46 -35.01
N GLY A 428 17.29 -22.78 -34.02
CA GLY A 428 16.40 -21.63 -34.23
C GLY A 428 16.09 -20.88 -32.94
N VAL A 429 15.97 -19.54 -33.02
CA VAL A 429 15.56 -18.68 -31.90
C VAL A 429 14.07 -18.92 -31.62
N SER A 430 13.74 -19.36 -30.41
CA SER A 430 12.34 -19.49 -29.95
C SER A 430 11.96 -18.29 -29.09
N ILE A 431 10.82 -17.66 -29.40
CA ILE A 431 10.21 -16.58 -28.60
C ILE A 431 8.97 -17.16 -27.94
N LEU A 432 8.84 -16.95 -26.63
CA LEU A 432 7.69 -17.30 -25.82
C LEU A 432 6.98 -16.01 -25.40
N GLU A 433 5.68 -15.91 -25.66
CA GLU A 433 4.85 -14.79 -25.20
C GLU A 433 3.96 -15.25 -24.03
N PHE A 434 3.89 -14.44 -22.99
CA PHE A 434 3.09 -14.73 -21.80
C PHE A 434 1.74 -14.00 -21.88
N ALA A 435 0.66 -14.72 -21.61
CA ALA A 435 -0.68 -14.14 -21.56
C ALA A 435 -0.90 -13.19 -20.37
N ARG A 436 -0.06 -13.32 -19.32
CA ARG A 436 0.00 -12.43 -18.16
C ARG A 436 1.45 -12.16 -17.77
N PRO A 437 1.78 -11.00 -17.19
CA PRO A 437 3.14 -10.72 -16.80
C PRO A 437 3.62 -11.66 -15.68
N VAL A 438 4.87 -12.11 -15.78
CA VAL A 438 5.49 -13.05 -14.84
C VAL A 438 6.64 -12.36 -14.11
N THR A 439 6.80 -12.62 -12.80
CA THR A 439 7.92 -12.10 -12.00
C THR A 439 8.77 -13.19 -11.35
N VAL A 440 8.31 -14.45 -11.34
CA VAL A 440 9.03 -15.60 -10.78
C VAL A 440 8.93 -16.76 -11.76
N VAL A 441 10.04 -17.44 -12.04
CA VAL A 441 10.08 -18.58 -12.97
C VAL A 441 10.98 -19.69 -12.45
N ASP A 442 10.57 -20.94 -12.64
CA ASP A 442 11.41 -22.12 -12.44
C ASP A 442 11.77 -22.71 -13.82
N VAL A 443 13.03 -22.57 -14.21
CA VAL A 443 13.49 -23.03 -15.52
C VAL A 443 14.28 -24.32 -15.36
N VAL A 444 13.85 -25.38 -16.05
CA VAL A 444 14.55 -26.66 -16.11
C VAL A 444 15.12 -26.86 -17.51
N PHE A 445 16.44 -26.80 -17.63
CA PHE A 445 17.13 -27.10 -18.90
C PHE A 445 17.55 -28.56 -18.93
N ALA A 446 17.33 -29.25 -20.05
CA ALA A 446 18.06 -30.47 -20.38
C ALA A 446 18.93 -30.22 -21.61
N THR A 447 20.18 -30.65 -21.55
CA THR A 447 21.10 -30.50 -22.67
C THR A 447 21.73 -31.86 -22.95
N GLU A 448 21.55 -32.36 -24.16
CA GLU A 448 22.23 -33.60 -24.60
C GLU A 448 23.59 -33.35 -25.25
N VAL A 449 23.97 -32.08 -25.46
CA VAL A 449 25.17 -31.70 -26.22
C VAL A 449 26.28 -31.20 -25.29
N THR A 450 27.38 -31.94 -25.21
CA THR A 450 28.56 -31.57 -24.41
C THR A 450 29.13 -30.22 -24.86
N GLY A 451 29.26 -29.26 -23.93
CA GLY A 451 29.84 -27.95 -24.20
C GLY A 451 28.89 -26.94 -24.87
N ALA A 452 27.61 -27.27 -25.01
CA ALA A 452 26.57 -26.32 -25.38
C ALA A 452 26.13 -25.48 -24.17
N SER A 453 25.84 -24.19 -24.41
CA SER A 453 25.15 -23.33 -23.45
C SER A 453 23.88 -22.79 -24.08
N ALA A 454 22.82 -22.70 -23.29
CA ALA A 454 21.59 -22.01 -23.68
C ALA A 454 21.24 -20.95 -22.65
N THR A 455 20.71 -19.85 -23.15
CA THR A 455 20.33 -18.69 -22.37
C THR A 455 18.89 -18.34 -22.69
N MET A 456 18.06 -18.22 -21.65
CA MET A 456 16.72 -17.66 -21.74
C MET A 456 16.73 -16.24 -21.15
N THR A 457 16.38 -15.24 -21.95
CA THR A 457 16.26 -13.84 -21.53
C THR A 457 14.79 -13.44 -21.47
N PHE A 458 14.35 -12.81 -20.39
CA PHE A 458 12.98 -12.35 -20.16
C PHE A 458 12.87 -10.86 -20.45
N TYR A 459 11.79 -10.43 -21.09
CA TYR A 459 11.58 -9.04 -21.49
C TYR A 459 10.27 -8.48 -20.96
N ASP A 460 10.29 -7.22 -20.53
CA ASP A 460 9.09 -6.44 -20.22
C ASP A 460 8.29 -6.07 -21.49
N ALA A 461 7.16 -5.39 -21.30
CA ALA A 461 6.29 -4.92 -22.40
C ALA A 461 6.97 -3.91 -23.35
N PHE A 462 8.12 -3.35 -22.96
CA PHE A 462 8.90 -2.42 -23.77
C PHE A 462 10.09 -3.10 -24.47
N GLY A 463 10.25 -4.41 -24.31
CA GLY A 463 11.37 -5.17 -24.87
C GLY A 463 12.68 -5.02 -24.09
N THR A 464 12.62 -4.56 -22.84
CA THR A 464 13.78 -4.44 -21.95
C THR A 464 14.03 -5.74 -21.21
N PRO A 465 15.27 -6.27 -21.17
CA PRO A 465 15.57 -7.46 -20.38
C PRO A 465 15.33 -7.22 -18.88
N VAL A 466 14.50 -8.07 -18.26
CA VAL A 466 14.18 -8.05 -16.82
C VAL A 466 14.73 -9.26 -16.06
N GLY A 467 15.33 -10.21 -16.77
CA GLY A 467 16.05 -11.33 -16.17
C GLY A 467 16.63 -12.27 -17.22
N GLU A 468 17.54 -13.15 -16.79
CA GLU A 468 18.22 -14.10 -17.67
C GLU A 468 18.56 -15.37 -16.89
N VAL A 469 18.40 -16.53 -17.53
CA VAL A 469 18.87 -17.83 -17.01
C VAL A 469 19.77 -18.49 -18.04
N THR A 470 20.95 -18.92 -17.62
CA THR A 470 21.89 -19.66 -18.46
C THR A 470 22.09 -21.07 -17.92
N ALA A 471 22.04 -22.07 -18.78
CA ALA A 471 22.46 -23.44 -18.47
C ALA A 471 23.64 -23.86 -19.35
N ASN A 472 24.62 -24.51 -18.72
CA ASN A 472 25.79 -25.09 -19.39
C ASN A 472 25.67 -26.62 -19.34
N GLY A 473 25.77 -27.27 -20.50
CA GLY A 473 25.61 -28.71 -20.57
C GLY A 473 26.76 -29.50 -19.96
N ALA A 474 26.44 -30.39 -19.02
CA ALA A 474 27.36 -31.39 -18.46
C ALA A 474 26.74 -32.79 -18.60
N CYS A 475 27.40 -33.68 -19.35
CA CYS A 475 27.07 -35.11 -19.33
C CYS A 475 28.30 -35.93 -18.96
N ASP A 476 28.24 -36.58 -17.79
CA ASP A 476 28.98 -37.80 -17.48
C ASP A 476 28.00 -38.98 -17.43
N GLY A 477 27.52 -39.43 -18.61
CA GLY A 477 27.03 -40.80 -18.89
C GLY A 477 25.99 -41.48 -17.99
N LEU A 478 25.40 -40.81 -17.00
CA LEU A 478 24.35 -41.29 -16.10
C LEU A 478 23.44 -40.10 -15.81
N SER A 479 22.12 -40.33 -15.79
CA SER A 479 21.05 -39.37 -15.43
C SER A 479 21.56 -38.19 -14.58
N SER A 480 21.93 -37.09 -15.24
CA SER A 480 22.25 -35.85 -14.56
C SER A 480 20.93 -35.28 -14.05
N PRO A 481 20.79 -34.90 -12.77
CA PRO A 481 19.57 -34.27 -12.31
C PRO A 481 19.40 -32.96 -13.08
N ALA A 482 18.29 -32.83 -13.80
CA ALA A 482 17.89 -31.57 -14.40
C ALA A 482 17.90 -30.51 -13.28
N THR A 483 18.74 -29.48 -13.42
CA THR A 483 18.90 -28.46 -12.39
C THR A 483 17.80 -27.43 -12.61
N SER A 484 16.78 -27.46 -11.75
CA SER A 484 15.80 -26.39 -11.68
C SER A 484 16.49 -25.12 -11.19
N GLN A 485 16.34 -24.03 -11.96
CA GLN A 485 16.80 -22.70 -11.58
C GLN A 485 15.60 -21.83 -11.27
N HIS A 486 15.45 -21.48 -9.99
CA HIS A 486 14.45 -20.52 -9.51
C HIS A 486 14.97 -19.10 -9.72
N VAL A 487 14.23 -18.30 -10.48
CA VAL A 487 14.62 -16.93 -10.85
C VAL A 487 13.51 -15.95 -10.52
N VAL A 488 13.87 -14.93 -9.75
CA VAL A 488 13.05 -13.75 -9.48
C VAL A 488 13.50 -12.65 -10.45
N LEU A 489 12.57 -12.15 -11.26
CA LEU A 489 12.82 -11.14 -12.28
C LEU A 489 12.82 -9.75 -11.67
N ALA A 490 13.60 -8.83 -12.26
CA ALA A 490 13.70 -7.44 -11.82
C ALA A 490 12.42 -6.62 -12.11
N GLY A 491 11.49 -7.18 -12.87
CA GLY A 491 10.20 -6.60 -13.22
C GLY A 491 9.31 -7.60 -13.96
N PRO A 492 8.04 -7.24 -14.22
CA PRO A 492 7.08 -8.08 -14.91
C PRO A 492 7.52 -8.35 -16.36
N ALA A 493 7.76 -9.61 -16.69
CA ALA A 493 8.08 -10.05 -18.06
C ALA A 493 6.81 -10.46 -18.82
N VAL A 494 6.68 -10.03 -20.07
CA VAL A 494 5.59 -10.44 -20.98
C VAL A 494 6.07 -11.36 -22.10
N SER A 495 7.38 -11.52 -22.26
CA SER A 495 7.96 -12.48 -23.21
C SER A 495 9.31 -13.01 -22.74
N ALA A 496 9.77 -14.10 -23.35
CA ALA A 496 11.11 -14.64 -23.17
C ALA A 496 11.69 -15.14 -24.50
N GLN A 497 13.01 -15.05 -24.65
CA GLN A 497 13.74 -15.51 -25.84
C GLN A 497 14.84 -16.48 -25.45
N VAL A 498 14.93 -17.58 -26.17
CA VAL A 498 15.98 -18.60 -25.97
C VAL A 498 17.05 -18.47 -27.04
N THR A 499 18.31 -18.47 -26.63
CA THR A 499 19.49 -18.42 -27.51
C THR A 499 20.49 -19.52 -27.15
N GLY A 500 20.95 -20.28 -28.16
CA GLY A 500 21.92 -21.38 -28.00
C GLY A 500 21.42 -22.74 -28.53
N PRO A 501 22.30 -23.75 -28.66
CA PRO A 501 21.98 -25.05 -29.29
C PRO A 501 21.38 -26.09 -28.32
N ALA A 502 20.56 -25.67 -27.34
CA ALA A 502 19.89 -26.60 -26.42
C ALA A 502 18.36 -26.61 -26.63
N TRP A 503 17.73 -27.67 -26.14
CA TRP A 503 16.28 -27.82 -26.06
C TRP A 503 15.83 -27.62 -24.60
N ILE A 504 14.57 -27.25 -24.40
CA ILE A 504 13.97 -27.10 -23.06
C ILE A 504 13.17 -28.37 -22.80
N ASP A 505 13.46 -29.06 -21.70
CA ASP A 505 12.74 -30.29 -21.31
C ASP A 505 11.40 -29.92 -20.67
N ASP A 506 11.46 -29.05 -19.66
CA ASP A 506 10.30 -28.53 -18.93
C ASP A 506 10.52 -27.06 -18.55
N LEU A 507 9.53 -26.21 -18.78
CA LEU A 507 9.46 -24.86 -18.22
C LEU A 507 8.30 -24.80 -17.22
N VAL A 508 8.61 -24.49 -15.96
CA VAL A 508 7.61 -24.30 -14.91
C VAL A 508 7.49 -22.81 -14.61
N ILE A 509 6.38 -22.22 -15.04
CA ILE A 509 6.10 -20.82 -14.74
C ILE A 509 5.31 -20.78 -13.44
N ASN A 510 5.92 -20.22 -12.40
CA ASN A 510 5.22 -19.97 -11.15
C ASN A 510 4.57 -18.58 -11.19
N PRO A 511 3.37 -18.40 -10.64
CA PRO A 511 2.79 -17.09 -10.53
C PRO A 511 3.61 -16.15 -9.62
N PRO A 512 3.48 -14.82 -9.78
CA PRO A 512 3.79 -13.89 -8.71
C PRO A 512 3.02 -14.30 -7.44
N MET A 513 3.71 -14.39 -6.30
CA MET A 513 3.03 -14.39 -4.99
C MET A 513 2.50 -13.00 -4.67
#